data_AF-D5BV78-F1
#
_entry.id   AF-D5BV78-F1
#
_cell.length_a   1.000
_cell.length_b   1.000
_cell.length_c   1.000
_cell.angle_alpha   90.00
_cell.angle_beta   90.00
_cell.angle_gamma   90.00
#
_symmetry.space_group_name_H-M   'P 1'
#
loop_
_entity.id
_entity.type
_entity.pdbx_description
1 polymer ?
#
loop_
_entity_poly.entity_id
_entity_poly.type
_entity_poly.pdbx_seq_one_letter_code
_entity_poly.pdbx_strand_id
1 'polypeptide(L)'
;MRDALDVLLVLSQKMLLKAQQGAWQELADLQAERERVLQQAFPQGKALVAFPFARQRLEQLLSLNEQTAALCQQERDHFAQGLRKLQQGSQACDTYRRYTL
;
A
#
# COMPACT_ATOMS: atom_id res chain seq x y z
N MET A 1 -27.06 9.42 2.94
CA MET A 1 -26.17 8.33 2.48
C MET A 1 -24.80 8.92 2.21
N ARG A 2 -23.72 8.37 2.77
CA ARG A 2 -22.36 8.73 2.31
C ARG A 2 -22.18 8.17 0.89
N ASP A 3 -21.63 8.98 0.01
CA ASP A 3 -21.27 8.57 -1.34
C ASP A 3 -20.15 7.51 -1.27
N ALA A 4 -20.18 6.53 -2.17
CA ALA A 4 -19.15 5.49 -2.23
C ALA A 4 -17.76 6.08 -2.44
N LEU A 5 -17.65 7.19 -3.19
CA LEU A 5 -16.38 7.89 -3.36
C LEU A 5 -15.85 8.48 -2.04
N ASP A 6 -16.74 8.98 -1.18
CA ASP A 6 -16.33 9.50 0.14
C ASP A 6 -15.83 8.35 1.05
N VAL A 7 -16.49 7.19 1.00
CA VAL A 7 -16.04 5.99 1.74
C VAL A 7 -14.65 5.55 1.27
N LEU A 8 -14.43 5.50 -0.05
CA LEU A 8 -13.14 5.15 -0.63
C LEU A 8 -12.04 6.15 -0.27
N LEU A 9 -12.36 7.45 -0.20
CA LEU A 9 -11.42 8.49 0.22
C LEU A 9 -10.97 8.27 1.66
N VAL A 10 -11.93 8.04 2.57
CA VAL A 10 -11.63 7.78 3.97
C VAL A 10 -10.78 6.52 4.13
N LEU A 11 -11.09 5.44 3.41
CA LEU A 11 -10.29 4.22 3.44
C LEU A 11 -8.87 4.48 2.92
N SER A 12 -8.73 5.19 1.79
CA SER A 12 -7.42 5.52 1.19
C SER A 12 -6.57 6.41 2.11
N GLN A 13 -7.18 7.35 2.83
CA GLN A 13 -6.49 8.17 3.84
C GLN A 13 -6.01 7.34 5.03
N LYS A 14 -6.86 6.42 5.53
CA LYS A 14 -6.46 5.49 6.60
C LYS A 14 -5.33 4.57 6.14
N MET A 15 -5.39 4.07 4.92
CA MET A 15 -4.31 3.28 4.33
C MET A 15 -2.99 4.05 4.30
N LEU A 16 -3.00 5.30 3.82
CA LEU A 16 -1.81 6.13 3.81
C LEU A 16 -1.21 6.29 5.22
N LEU A 17 -2.05 6.55 6.22
CA LEU A 17 -1.63 6.63 7.62
C LEU A 17 -0.99 5.32 8.10
N LYS A 18 -1.57 4.17 7.77
CA LYS A 18 -1.01 2.86 8.16
C LYS A 18 0.30 2.54 7.45
N ALA A 19 0.44 2.94 6.18
CA ALA A 19 1.71 2.84 5.46
C ALA A 19 2.80 3.72 6.10
N GLN A 20 2.46 4.96 6.48
CA GLN A 20 3.40 5.86 7.19
C GLN A 20 3.82 5.32 8.57
N GLN A 21 2.94 4.59 9.24
CA GLN A 21 3.20 3.96 10.54
C GLN A 21 3.97 2.62 10.42
N GLY A 22 4.16 2.09 9.22
CA GLY A 22 4.69 0.74 9.01
C GLY A 22 3.75 -0.39 9.46
N ALA A 23 2.47 -0.09 9.64
CA ALA A 23 1.45 -1.05 10.09
C ALA A 23 0.93 -1.89 8.91
N TRP A 24 1.78 -2.75 8.35
CA TRP A 24 1.55 -3.45 7.08
C TRP A 24 0.35 -4.41 7.09
N GLN A 25 0.11 -5.09 8.21
CA GLN A 25 -1.06 -5.99 8.32
C GLN A 25 -2.37 -5.19 8.25
N GLU A 26 -2.46 -4.11 9.02
CA GLU A 26 -3.64 -3.24 9.03
C GLU A 26 -3.85 -2.55 7.66
N LEU A 27 -2.76 -2.21 6.96
CA LEU A 27 -2.81 -1.70 5.59
C LEU A 27 -3.45 -2.73 4.63
N ALA A 28 -3.05 -4.00 4.73
CA ALA A 28 -3.58 -5.07 3.90
C ALA A 28 -5.08 -5.31 4.17
N ASP A 29 -5.49 -5.26 5.44
CA ASP A 29 -6.89 -5.42 5.83
C ASP A 29 -7.76 -4.28 5.27
N LEU A 30 -7.27 -3.04 5.34
CA LEU A 30 -7.93 -1.86 4.77
C LEU A 30 -8.01 -1.93 3.24
N GLN A 31 -6.97 -2.44 2.56
CA GLN A 31 -7.01 -2.64 1.11
C GLN A 31 -8.07 -3.66 0.72
N ALA A 32 -8.20 -4.76 1.47
CA ALA A 32 -9.25 -5.75 1.23
C ALA A 32 -10.65 -5.17 1.44
N GLU A 33 -10.85 -4.32 2.45
CA GLU A 33 -12.11 -3.59 2.65
C GLU A 33 -12.41 -2.65 1.48
N ARG A 34 -11.42 -1.86 1.04
CA ARG A 34 -11.54 -0.95 -0.09
C ARG A 34 -11.91 -1.67 -1.39
N GLU A 35 -11.31 -2.82 -1.66
CA GLU A 35 -11.61 -3.64 -2.83
C GLU A 35 -13.08 -4.09 -2.83
N ARG A 36 -13.61 -4.51 -1.67
CA ARG A 36 -15.04 -4.87 -1.55
C ARG A 36 -15.94 -3.68 -1.85
N VAL A 37 -15.61 -2.49 -1.34
CA VAL A 37 -16.39 -1.27 -1.59
C VAL A 37 -16.37 -0.91 -3.08
N LEU A 38 -15.22 -1.02 -3.75
CA LEU A 38 -15.11 -0.79 -5.20
C LEU A 38 -16.02 -1.72 -5.98
N GLN A 39 -15.99 -3.02 -5.68
CA GLN A 39 -16.81 -4.03 -6.36
C GLN A 39 -18.31 -3.83 -6.14
N GLN A 40 -18.72 -3.40 -4.93
CA GLN A 40 -20.12 -3.17 -4.59
C GLN A 40 -20.67 -1.86 -5.19
N ALA A 41 -19.87 -0.80 -5.14
CA ALA A 41 -20.30 0.54 -5.54
C ALA A 41 -20.21 0.78 -7.05
N PHE A 42 -19.27 0.12 -7.73
CA PHE A 42 -19.00 0.29 -9.15
C PHE A 42 -19.09 -1.04 -9.90
N PRO A 43 -20.27 -1.68 -9.95
CA PRO A 43 -20.46 -2.84 -10.82
C PRO A 43 -20.26 -2.42 -12.28
N GLN A 44 -19.64 -3.31 -13.07
CA GLN A 44 -19.26 -3.03 -14.45
C GLN A 44 -20.43 -2.45 -15.25
N GLY A 45 -20.20 -1.31 -15.91
CA GLY A 45 -21.16 -0.70 -16.84
C GLY A 45 -22.02 0.45 -16.30
N LYS A 46 -21.90 0.86 -15.03
CA LYS A 46 -22.58 2.07 -14.53
C LYS A 46 -21.76 3.34 -14.78
N ALA A 47 -22.36 4.31 -15.48
CA ALA A 47 -21.75 5.60 -15.74
C ALA A 47 -21.70 6.46 -14.45
N LEU A 48 -20.52 7.01 -14.15
CA LEU A 48 -20.24 7.88 -12.98
C LEU A 48 -20.87 9.28 -13.07
N VAL A 49 -21.72 9.52 -14.08
CA VAL A 49 -22.27 10.83 -14.44
C VAL A 49 -23.16 11.43 -13.34
N ALA A 50 -23.60 10.62 -12.38
CA ALA A 50 -24.49 11.04 -11.29
C ALA A 50 -23.80 11.63 -10.05
N PHE A 51 -22.46 11.75 -10.02
CA PHE A 51 -21.72 12.16 -8.82
C PHE A 51 -21.14 13.58 -8.95
N PRO A 52 -21.74 14.58 -8.28
CA PRO A 52 -21.17 15.92 -8.20
C PRO A 52 -19.76 15.86 -7.62
N PHE A 53 -18.80 16.53 -8.24
CA PHE A 53 -17.37 16.50 -7.84
C PHE A 53 -16.68 15.12 -7.93
N ALA A 54 -17.24 14.13 -8.64
CA ALA A 54 -16.58 12.83 -8.79
C ALA A 54 -15.16 12.94 -9.34
N ARG A 55 -14.94 13.84 -10.31
CA ARG A 55 -13.60 14.08 -10.86
C ARG A 55 -12.59 14.44 -9.78
N GLN A 56 -12.91 15.44 -8.95
CA GLN A 56 -12.02 15.88 -7.86
C GLN A 56 -11.75 14.76 -6.87
N ARG A 57 -12.77 13.97 -6.50
CA ARG A 57 -12.61 12.83 -5.60
C ARG A 57 -11.75 11.72 -6.19
N LEU A 58 -11.89 11.44 -7.49
CA LEU A 58 -11.07 10.48 -8.20
C LEU A 58 -9.60 10.93 -8.29
N GLU A 59 -9.37 12.21 -8.58
CA GLU A 59 -8.01 12.79 -8.57
C GLU A 59 -7.37 12.67 -7.18
N GLN A 60 -8.12 12.93 -6.10
CA GLN A 60 -7.65 12.73 -4.74
C GLN A 60 -7.35 11.26 -4.43
N LEU A 61 -8.22 10.32 -4.86
CA LEU A 61 -7.99 8.88 -4.70
C LEU A 61 -6.73 8.41 -5.43
N LEU A 62 -6.48 8.91 -6.63
CA LEU A 62 -5.27 8.61 -7.39
C LEU A 62 -4.02 9.12 -6.66
N SER A 63 -4.05 10.36 -6.19
CA SER A 63 -2.92 10.92 -5.43
C SER A 63 -2.62 10.13 -4.14
N LEU A 64 -3.66 9.71 -3.40
CA LEU A 64 -3.48 8.88 -2.20
C LEU A 64 -2.91 7.49 -2.53
N ASN A 65 -3.31 6.92 -3.67
CA ASN A 65 -2.76 5.65 -4.15
C ASN A 65 -1.28 5.76 -4.48
N GLU A 66 -0.89 6.79 -5.21
CA GLU A 66 0.51 7.03 -5.59
C GLU A 66 1.40 7.18 -4.35
N GLN A 67 0.95 7.97 -3.37
CA GLN A 67 1.66 8.15 -2.09
C GLN A 67 1.80 6.83 -1.32
N THR A 68 0.72 6.06 -1.22
CA THR A 68 0.73 4.77 -0.52
C THR A 68 1.63 3.75 -1.23
N ALA A 69 1.58 3.70 -2.56
CA ALA A 69 2.42 2.81 -3.37
C ALA A 69 3.91 3.17 -3.26
N ALA A 70 4.24 4.47 -3.24
CA ALA A 70 5.61 4.92 -3.05
C ALA A 70 6.19 4.46 -1.69
N LEU A 71 5.41 4.58 -0.60
CA LEU A 71 5.82 4.06 0.71
C LEU A 71 6.02 2.55 0.71
N CYS A 72 5.10 1.80 0.10
CA CYS A 72 5.24 0.36 -0.03
C CYS A 72 6.51 -0.02 -0.81
N GLN A 73 6.83 0.72 -1.88
CA GLN A 73 8.03 0.47 -2.67
C GLN A 73 9.30 0.78 -1.87
N GLN A 74 9.35 1.93 -1.19
CA GLN A 74 10.48 2.32 -0.34
C GLN A 74 10.79 1.25 0.72
N GLU A 75 9.74 0.72 1.37
CA GLU A 75 9.90 -0.28 2.43
C GLU A 75 10.35 -1.64 1.88
N ARG A 76 9.83 -2.05 0.72
CA ARG A 76 10.33 -3.23 0.00
C ARG A 76 11.81 -3.11 -0.34
N ASP A 77 12.25 -1.94 -0.80
CA ASP A 77 13.65 -1.68 -1.13
C ASP A 77 14.53 -1.72 0.14
N HIS A 78 14.06 -1.15 1.24
CA HIS A 78 14.72 -1.22 2.53
C HIS A 78 14.89 -2.67 3.02
N PHE A 79 13.83 -3.48 3.00
CA PHE A 79 13.91 -4.91 3.35
C PHE A 79 14.86 -5.68 2.44
N ALA A 80 14.82 -5.44 1.11
CA ALA A 80 15.71 -6.09 0.16
C ALA A 80 17.18 -5.73 0.39
N GLN A 81 17.48 -4.50 0.82
CA GLN A 81 18.84 -4.10 1.22
C GLN A 81 19.27 -4.79 2.52
N GLY A 82 18.38 -4.87 3.52
CA GLY A 82 18.64 -5.57 4.78
C GLY A 82 18.97 -7.05 4.57
N LEU A 83 18.20 -7.74 3.72
CA LEU A 83 18.43 -9.15 3.38
C LEU A 83 19.80 -9.36 2.72
N ARG A 84 20.18 -8.49 1.77
CA ARG A 84 21.50 -8.56 1.12
C ARG A 84 22.64 -8.40 2.11
N LYS A 85 22.54 -7.44 3.05
CA LYS A 85 23.55 -7.24 4.10
C LYS A 85 23.68 -8.47 5.00
N LEU A 86 22.55 -9.09 5.38
CA LEU A 86 22.55 -10.28 6.22
C LEU A 86 23.19 -11.49 5.51
N GLN A 87 22.91 -11.68 4.23
CA GLN A 87 23.54 -12.73 3.41
C GLN A 87 25.06 -12.54 3.31
N GLN A 88 25.51 -11.31 3.05
CA GLN A 88 26.95 -10.98 3.00
C GLN A 88 27.63 -11.25 4.35
N GLY A 89 26.99 -10.87 5.47
CA GLY A 89 27.49 -11.17 6.81
C GLY A 89 27.62 -12.66 7.09
N SER A 90 26.61 -13.45 6.72
CA SER A 90 26.66 -14.92 6.84
C SER A 90 27.81 -15.51 6.03
N GLN A 91 28.00 -15.06 4.78
CA GLN A 91 29.07 -15.53 3.92
C GLN A 91 30.47 -15.17 4.47
N ALA A 92 30.62 -13.99 5.07
CA ALA A 92 31.87 -13.59 5.73
C ALA A 92 32.16 -14.50 6.93
N CYS A 93 31.19 -14.74 7.80
CA CYS A 93 31.31 -15.65 8.95
C CYS A 93 31.71 -17.07 8.52
N ASP A 94 31.07 -17.60 7.46
CA ASP A 94 31.39 -18.93 6.93
C ASP A 94 32.80 -19.00 6.33
N THR A 95 33.26 -17.91 5.71
CA THR A 95 34.63 -17.80 5.19
C THR A 95 35.64 -17.79 6.32
N TYR A 96 35.44 -16.96 7.35
CA TYR A 96 36.33 -16.93 8.51
C TYR A 96 36.39 -18.28 9.23
N ARG A 97 35.24 -18.95 9.42
CA ARG A 97 35.19 -20.29 10.03
C ARG A 97 35.98 -21.33 9.24
N ARG A 98 35.99 -21.24 7.90
CA ARG A 98 36.78 -22.13 7.03
C ARG A 98 38.28 -21.84 7.04
N TYR A 99 38.71 -20.63 7.38
CA TYR A 99 40.13 -20.26 7.47
C TYR A 99 40.73 -20.46 8.87
N THR A 100 39.90 -20.68 9.91
CA THR A 100 40.35 -20.92 11.30
C THR A 100 40.28 -22.38 11.74
N LEU A 101 39.92 -23.30 10.82
CA LEU A 101 40.04 -24.75 10.95
C LEU A 101 41.07 -25.25 9.93
#